data_AF-A0ABD6FZ40-F1
#
_entry.id   AF-A0ABD6FZ40-F1
#
_cell.length_a   1.000
_cell.length_b   1.000
_cell.length_c   1.000
_cell.angle_alpha   90.00
_cell.angle_beta   90.00
_cell.angle_gamma   90.00
#
_symmetry.space_group_name_H-M   'P 1'
#
loop_
_entity.id
_entity.type
_entity.pdbx_description
1 polymer ?
#
loop_
_entity_poly.entity_id
_entity_poly.type
_entity_poly.pdbx_seq_one_letter_code
_entity_poly.pdbx_strand_id
1 'polypeptide(L)'
;MAATARLQLKPAQVVRLLEDGPERQRCLVQVEDEAGAAEALCYPSLTGPVQAGDRVWVNTAAVELGLGSGGFHLVAAVVARPPAPGPLPGRIMKLRYTPWQLAVEAVEEAHPERVGEGSLEGLPVVVGALHSQLLPVALAFQAASGGLSLAYVMTDGAALPAFLSRSAARLREQGLLAGVVTCGHAFGGDLEAVHPASGLVAARSVLGAAGAVVMMGPGIVGTGSRWGHTALE
;
A
#
# COMPACT_ATOMS: atom_id res chain seq x y z
N MET A 1 -12.08 25.80 19.36
CA MET A 1 -12.08 25.54 17.90
C MET A 1 -12.26 24.05 17.71
N ALA A 2 -13.07 23.61 16.73
CA ALA A 2 -13.19 22.19 16.40
C ALA A 2 -11.86 21.68 15.84
N ALA A 3 -11.51 20.42 16.11
CA ALA A 3 -10.31 19.80 15.55
C ALA A 3 -10.40 19.76 14.02
N THR A 4 -9.31 20.11 13.34
CA THR A 4 -9.22 20.12 11.87
C THR A 4 -8.96 18.74 11.27
N ALA A 5 -8.61 17.76 12.10
CA ALA A 5 -8.46 16.36 11.74
C ALA A 5 -9.10 15.48 12.83
N ARG A 6 -9.79 14.42 12.41
CA ARG A 6 -10.48 13.49 13.32
C ARG A 6 -10.44 12.08 12.78
N LEU A 7 -10.16 11.13 13.66
CA LEU A 7 -10.33 9.71 13.42
C LEU A 7 -11.76 9.29 13.81
N GLN A 8 -12.43 8.54 12.94
CA GLN A 8 -13.77 7.98 13.17
C GLN A 8 -13.64 6.47 13.30
N LEU A 9 -13.61 5.96 14.54
CA LEU A 9 -13.65 4.53 14.82
C LEU A 9 -14.98 4.15 15.44
N LYS A 10 -15.54 3.03 14.99
CA LYS A 10 -16.70 2.38 15.61
C LYS A 10 -16.37 0.93 15.97
N PRO A 11 -16.92 0.42 17.07
CA PRO A 11 -16.87 -1.02 17.35
C PRO A 11 -17.75 -1.78 16.35
N ALA A 12 -17.31 -2.97 15.96
CA ALA A 12 -18.03 -3.85 15.07
C ALA A 12 -17.73 -5.32 15.37
N GLN A 13 -18.56 -6.22 14.88
CA GLN A 13 -18.33 -7.67 14.91
C GLN A 13 -18.16 -8.21 13.50
N VAL A 14 -17.13 -9.03 13.28
CA VAL A 14 -16.93 -9.74 12.00
C VAL A 14 -18.00 -10.82 11.87
N VAL A 15 -18.81 -10.73 10.82
CA VAL A 15 -19.88 -11.70 10.53
C VAL A 15 -19.30 -12.90 9.79
N ARG A 16 -18.56 -12.65 8.69
CA ARG A 16 -17.90 -13.69 7.89
C ARG A 16 -16.81 -13.09 7.00
N LEU A 17 -15.89 -13.94 6.56
CA LEU A 17 -14.92 -13.60 5.52
C LEU A 17 -15.57 -13.68 4.13
N LEU A 18 -15.18 -12.77 3.24
CA LEU A 18 -15.53 -12.74 1.81
C LEU A 18 -14.32 -13.11 0.95
N GLU A 19 -13.13 -12.72 1.38
CA GLU A 19 -11.83 -13.04 0.77
C GLU A 19 -10.85 -13.28 1.91
N ASP A 20 -10.12 -14.39 1.86
CA ASP A 20 -9.10 -14.74 2.85
C ASP A 20 -7.74 -14.83 2.16
N GLY A 21 -6.82 -13.94 2.55
CA GLY A 21 -5.51 -13.81 1.93
C GLY A 21 -4.49 -13.24 2.93
N PRO A 22 -3.20 -13.52 2.73
CA PRO A 22 -2.14 -13.17 3.69
C PRO A 22 -1.92 -11.65 3.80
N GLU A 23 -2.02 -10.93 2.70
CA GLU A 23 -1.81 -9.47 2.67
C GLU A 23 -3.11 -8.69 2.88
N ARG A 24 -4.26 -9.30 2.56
CA ARG A 24 -5.56 -8.65 2.54
C ARG A 24 -6.68 -9.64 2.80
N GLN A 25 -7.58 -9.30 3.72
CA GLN A 25 -8.84 -9.98 3.93
C GLN A 25 -10.01 -9.03 3.68
N ARG A 26 -11.03 -9.49 2.97
CA ARG A 26 -12.33 -8.80 2.91
C ARG A 26 -13.30 -9.54 3.81
N CYS A 27 -14.09 -8.81 4.57
CA CYS A 27 -15.07 -9.38 5.48
C CYS A 27 -16.35 -8.56 5.50
N LEU A 28 -17.43 -9.19 5.97
CA LEU A 28 -18.62 -8.46 6.40
C LEU A 28 -18.51 -8.19 7.89
N VAL A 29 -18.81 -6.97 8.29
CA VAL A 29 -18.87 -6.53 9.69
C VAL A 29 -20.25 -5.98 10.00
N GLN A 30 -20.76 -6.31 11.19
CA GLN A 30 -21.90 -5.65 11.79
C GLN A 30 -21.38 -4.53 12.68
N VAL A 31 -21.49 -3.28 12.21
CA VAL A 31 -21.11 -2.10 13.01
C VAL A 31 -22.16 -1.90 14.09
N GLU A 32 -21.73 -1.60 15.33
CA GLU A 32 -22.65 -1.31 16.43
C GLU A 32 -23.50 -0.08 16.06
N ASP A 33 -24.79 -0.13 16.41
CA ASP A 33 -25.80 0.91 16.13
C ASP A 33 -26.10 1.20 14.63
N GLU A 34 -25.62 0.38 13.70
CA GLU A 34 -25.98 0.47 12.28
C GLU A 34 -26.85 -0.71 11.83
N ALA A 35 -27.80 -0.45 10.93
CA ALA A 35 -28.67 -1.48 10.38
C ALA A 35 -27.95 -2.24 9.26
N GLY A 36 -27.76 -3.54 9.46
CA GLY A 36 -27.19 -4.45 8.46
C GLY A 36 -25.66 -4.51 8.47
N ALA A 37 -25.13 -5.47 7.72
CA ALA A 37 -23.69 -5.69 7.61
C ALA A 37 -23.10 -4.88 6.44
N ALA A 38 -21.89 -4.36 6.66
CA ALA A 38 -21.11 -3.63 5.67
C ALA A 38 -19.82 -4.38 5.34
N GLU A 39 -19.23 -4.11 4.18
CA GLU A 39 -17.90 -4.64 3.86
C GLU A 39 -16.82 -3.91 4.66
N ALA A 40 -15.80 -4.65 5.07
CA ALA A 40 -14.58 -4.10 5.64
C ALA A 40 -13.33 -4.79 5.09
N LEU A 41 -12.26 -4.02 5.00
CA LEU A 41 -10.94 -4.48 4.59
C LEU A 41 -10.02 -4.61 5.79
N CYS A 42 -9.34 -5.74 5.92
CA CYS A 42 -8.32 -6.00 6.91
C CYS A 42 -6.98 -6.28 6.21
N TYR A 43 -5.90 -5.84 6.85
CA TYR A 43 -4.53 -6.11 6.43
C TYR A 43 -3.88 -6.99 7.50
N PRO A 44 -3.88 -8.32 7.36
CA PRO A 44 -3.46 -9.24 8.42
C PRO A 44 -2.04 -9.01 8.91
N SER A 45 -1.14 -8.57 8.02
CA SER A 45 0.23 -8.20 8.35
C SER A 45 0.35 -7.00 9.29
N LEU A 46 -0.69 -6.15 9.38
CA LEU A 46 -0.71 -4.96 10.23
C LEU A 46 -1.54 -5.16 11.49
N THR A 47 -2.77 -5.66 11.34
CA THR A 47 -3.76 -5.71 12.42
C THR A 47 -4.03 -7.12 12.95
N GLY A 48 -3.36 -8.13 12.38
CA GLY A 48 -3.66 -9.54 12.60
C GLY A 48 -4.84 -10.02 11.75
N PRO A 49 -4.91 -11.33 11.42
CA PRO A 49 -6.03 -11.85 10.65
C PRO A 49 -7.33 -11.77 11.47
N VAL A 50 -8.43 -11.46 10.78
CA VAL A 50 -9.79 -11.50 11.33
C VAL A 50 -10.47 -12.85 11.07
N GLN A 51 -11.39 -13.21 11.94
CA GLN A 51 -12.21 -14.41 11.92
C GLN A 51 -13.65 -14.07 12.25
N ALA A 52 -14.60 -14.90 11.82
CA ALA A 52 -16.00 -14.73 12.19
C ALA A 52 -16.18 -14.73 13.72
N GLY A 53 -16.97 -13.79 14.23
CA GLY A 53 -17.21 -13.59 15.65
C GLY A 53 -16.26 -12.59 16.33
N ASP A 54 -15.13 -12.23 15.70
CA ASP A 54 -14.19 -11.27 16.28
C ASP A 54 -14.84 -9.90 16.49
N ARG A 55 -14.56 -9.29 17.65
CA ARG A 55 -14.83 -7.87 17.88
C ARG A 55 -13.66 -7.04 17.38
N VAL A 56 -13.95 -6.02 16.58
CA VAL A 56 -12.97 -5.17 15.91
C VAL A 56 -13.31 -3.70 16.07
N TRP A 57 -12.31 -2.84 16.00
CA TRP A 57 -12.49 -1.43 15.69
C TRP A 57 -12.41 -1.23 14.18
N VAL A 58 -13.37 -0.52 13.61
CA VAL A 58 -13.40 -0.18 12.18
C VAL A 58 -13.39 1.32 11.97
N ASN A 59 -12.61 1.78 10.99
CA ASN A 59 -12.66 3.15 10.51
C ASN A 59 -13.79 3.29 9.47
N THR A 60 -14.78 4.10 9.80
CA THR A 60 -16.00 4.28 9.00
C THR A 60 -16.02 5.56 8.17
N ALA A 61 -15.02 6.44 8.31
CA ALA A 61 -15.03 7.80 7.78
C ALA A 61 -15.30 7.87 6.26
N ALA A 62 -14.60 7.06 5.46
CA ALA A 62 -14.71 7.11 4.00
C ALA A 62 -16.10 6.69 3.51
N VAL A 63 -16.75 5.76 4.21
CA VAL A 63 -18.11 5.28 3.90
C VAL A 63 -19.14 6.33 4.34
N GLU A 64 -19.02 6.86 5.56
CA GLU A 64 -19.90 7.92 6.07
C GLU A 64 -19.86 9.18 5.19
N LEU A 65 -18.70 9.52 4.64
CA LEU A 65 -18.50 10.66 3.72
C LEU A 65 -18.88 10.34 2.26
N GLY A 66 -19.24 9.10 1.93
CA GLY A 66 -19.65 8.71 0.58
C GLY A 66 -18.56 8.86 -0.49
N LEU A 67 -17.28 8.63 -0.15
CA LEU A 67 -16.14 8.90 -1.05
C LEU A 67 -15.99 7.92 -2.24
N GLY A 68 -16.96 7.03 -2.45
CA GLY A 68 -17.22 6.32 -3.70
C GLY A 68 -16.27 5.19 -4.12
N SER A 69 -14.96 5.27 -3.86
CA SER A 69 -13.98 4.37 -4.49
C SER A 69 -13.69 3.07 -3.72
N GLY A 70 -14.17 2.94 -2.48
CA GLY A 70 -13.96 1.75 -1.64
C GLY A 70 -15.26 1.07 -1.23
N GLY A 71 -16.25 1.80 -0.72
CA GLY A 71 -17.50 1.23 -0.22
C GLY A 71 -17.33 0.27 0.97
N PHE A 72 -16.13 0.21 1.56
CA PHE A 72 -15.80 -0.64 2.70
C PHE A 72 -15.21 0.18 3.84
N HIS A 73 -15.42 -0.27 5.07
CA HIS A 73 -14.70 0.20 6.24
C HIS A 73 -13.27 -0.38 6.27
N LEU A 74 -12.40 0.17 7.11
CA LEU A 74 -11.06 -0.39 7.34
C LEU A 74 -10.96 -0.95 8.76
N VAL A 75 -10.57 -2.21 8.91
CA VAL A 75 -10.30 -2.82 10.22
C VAL A 75 -9.05 -2.18 10.81
N ALA A 76 -9.22 -1.48 11.94
CA ALA A 76 -8.18 -0.75 12.63
C ALA A 76 -7.44 -1.60 13.68
N ALA A 77 -8.16 -2.51 14.36
CA ALA A 77 -7.61 -3.46 15.32
C ALA A 77 -8.63 -4.55 15.67
N VAL A 78 -8.15 -5.75 16.03
CA VAL A 78 -8.96 -6.79 16.70
C VAL A 78 -8.89 -6.58 18.21
N VAL A 79 -10.04 -6.44 18.88
CA VAL A 79 -10.12 -5.98 20.28
C VAL A 79 -9.44 -6.93 21.26
N ALA A 80 -9.72 -8.23 21.11
CA ALA A 80 -9.27 -9.25 22.06
C ALA A 80 -7.96 -9.94 21.64
N ARG A 81 -7.40 -9.59 20.48
CA ARG A 81 -6.27 -10.30 19.89
C ARG A 81 -5.31 -9.32 19.20
N PRO A 82 -4.20 -8.94 19.84
CA PRO A 82 -3.19 -8.13 19.17
C PRO A 82 -2.52 -8.92 18.02
N PRO A 83 -1.83 -8.24 17.08
CA PRO A 83 -0.96 -8.90 16.12
C PRO A 83 0.05 -9.82 16.83
N ALA A 84 0.41 -10.92 16.17
CA ALA A 84 1.35 -11.88 16.74
C ALA A 84 2.69 -11.19 17.07
N PRO A 85 3.28 -11.45 18.26
CA PRO A 85 4.58 -10.89 18.59
C PRO A 85 5.68 -11.49 17.71
N GLY A 86 6.70 -10.70 17.40
CA GLY A 86 7.86 -11.12 16.63
C GLY A 86 8.96 -10.06 16.66
N PRO A 87 10.19 -10.41 16.22
CA PRO A 87 11.24 -9.43 16.02
C PRO A 87 10.80 -8.39 14.98
N LEU A 88 11.18 -7.14 15.18
CA LEU A 88 10.99 -6.11 14.17
C LEU A 88 11.95 -6.37 12.99
N PRO A 89 11.51 -6.18 11.73
CA PRO A 89 12.33 -6.51 10.56
C PRO A 89 13.51 -5.54 10.37
N GLY A 90 13.37 -4.28 10.79
CA GLY A 90 14.42 -3.27 10.66
C GLY A 90 14.18 -2.07 11.56
N ARG A 91 14.97 -1.00 11.40
CA ARG A 91 14.92 0.18 12.27
C ARG A 91 14.23 1.37 11.63
N ILE A 92 14.02 1.34 10.32
CA ILE A 92 13.28 2.39 9.61
C ILE A 92 11.80 2.31 9.94
N MET A 93 11.20 3.49 10.18
CA MET A 93 9.78 3.61 10.53
C MET A 93 8.97 4.24 9.38
N LYS A 94 7.93 3.53 8.94
CA LYS A 94 6.83 4.03 8.08
C LYS A 94 5.66 4.46 8.96
N LEU A 95 4.78 5.33 8.42
CA LEU A 95 3.66 5.92 9.20
C LEU A 95 4.10 6.51 10.57
N ARG A 96 5.27 7.17 10.59
CA ARG A 96 5.93 7.68 11.82
C ARG A 96 5.00 8.53 12.68
N TYR A 97 5.10 8.36 14.00
CA TYR A 97 4.33 9.12 15.00
C TYR A 97 2.81 8.91 14.96
N THR A 98 2.33 7.90 14.21
CA THR A 98 0.94 7.44 14.28
C THR A 98 0.84 6.21 15.20
N PRO A 99 -0.35 5.90 15.74
CA PRO A 99 -0.59 4.62 16.43
C PRO A 99 -0.36 3.37 15.57
N TRP A 100 -0.21 3.52 14.25
CA TRP A 100 0.09 2.46 13.29
C TRP A 100 1.48 2.60 12.67
N GLN A 101 2.47 3.15 13.40
CA GLN A 101 3.84 3.18 12.91
C GLN A 101 4.38 1.75 12.68
N LEU A 102 5.04 1.54 11.55
CA LEU A 102 5.51 0.23 11.11
C LEU A 102 7.03 0.24 11.02
N ALA A 103 7.68 -0.71 11.70
CA ALA A 103 9.11 -0.97 11.51
C ALA A 103 9.29 -1.79 10.23
N VAL A 104 10.20 -1.37 9.37
CA VAL A 104 10.56 -2.04 8.12
C VAL A 104 12.07 -2.17 8.01
N GLU A 105 12.54 -3.22 7.34
CA GLU A 105 13.92 -3.29 6.87
C GLU A 105 13.99 -2.59 5.52
N ALA A 106 14.58 -1.39 5.51
CA ALA A 106 14.71 -0.65 4.26
C ALA A 106 15.91 -1.17 3.44
N VAL A 107 15.88 -0.98 2.12
CA VAL A 107 16.96 -1.40 1.21
C VAL A 107 18.29 -0.74 1.55
N GLU A 108 18.27 0.43 2.17
CA GLU A 108 19.46 1.10 2.70
C GLU A 108 20.08 0.35 3.88
N GLU A 109 19.29 -0.39 4.65
CA GLU A 109 19.74 -1.25 5.76
C GLU A 109 20.10 -2.66 5.26
N ALA A 110 19.27 -3.24 4.39
CA ALA A 110 19.42 -4.62 3.90
C ALA A 110 20.52 -4.78 2.83
N HIS A 111 20.74 -3.74 2.01
CA HIS A 111 21.65 -3.77 0.86
C HIS A 111 22.51 -2.50 0.74
N PRO A 112 23.24 -2.11 1.81
CA PRO A 112 23.97 -0.84 1.87
C PRO A 112 25.01 -0.71 0.74
N GLU A 113 25.66 -1.80 0.33
CA GLU A 113 26.65 -1.81 -0.75
C GLU A 113 26.03 -1.64 -2.14
N ARG A 114 24.79 -2.12 -2.34
CA ARG A 114 24.10 -2.02 -3.64
C ARG A 114 23.37 -0.71 -3.82
N VAL A 115 22.95 -0.09 -2.71
CA VAL A 115 22.13 1.13 -2.72
C VAL A 115 22.96 2.37 -2.40
N GLY A 116 23.86 2.30 -1.40
CA GLY A 116 24.59 3.45 -0.89
C GLY A 116 25.49 4.15 -1.92
N GLU A 117 26.17 3.36 -2.77
CA GLU A 117 26.99 3.85 -3.88
C GLU A 117 26.42 3.44 -5.26
N GLY A 118 25.20 2.90 -5.27
CA GLY A 118 24.56 2.42 -6.47
C GLY A 118 24.13 3.56 -7.40
N SER A 119 24.06 3.26 -8.69
CA SER A 119 23.56 4.19 -9.70
C SER A 119 22.41 3.57 -10.49
N LEU A 120 21.90 4.24 -11.52
CA LEU A 120 20.89 3.64 -12.40
C LEU A 120 21.49 2.92 -13.62
N GLU A 121 22.77 3.18 -13.97
CA GLU A 121 23.42 2.61 -15.16
C GLU A 121 22.57 2.71 -16.44
N GLY A 122 21.84 3.81 -16.61
CA GLY A 122 20.98 4.03 -17.77
C GLY A 122 19.65 3.29 -17.74
N LEU A 123 19.22 2.75 -16.59
CA LEU A 123 17.89 2.16 -16.41
C LEU A 123 16.80 3.11 -16.94
N PRO A 124 15.94 2.67 -17.89
CA PRO A 124 14.84 3.49 -18.36
C PRO A 124 13.80 3.67 -17.25
N VAL A 125 13.38 4.92 -17.03
CA VAL A 125 12.39 5.27 -16.00
C VAL A 125 11.22 6.01 -16.65
N VAL A 126 10.01 5.53 -16.37
CA VAL A 126 8.75 6.21 -16.68
C VAL A 126 8.24 6.87 -15.41
N VAL A 127 7.88 8.15 -15.48
CA VAL A 127 7.18 8.84 -14.38
C VAL A 127 5.69 8.90 -14.70
N GLY A 128 4.86 8.52 -13.74
CA GLY A 128 3.41 8.53 -13.85
C GLY A 128 2.78 9.40 -12.77
N ALA A 129 1.64 10.00 -13.11
CA ALA A 129 0.88 10.86 -12.21
C ALA A 129 -0.24 10.09 -11.47
N LEU A 130 -0.63 8.91 -11.99
CA LEU A 130 -1.80 8.16 -11.53
C LEU A 130 -1.50 6.67 -11.39
N HIS A 131 -1.98 6.06 -10.30
CA HIS A 131 -1.87 4.61 -10.10
C HIS A 131 -2.50 3.78 -11.23
N SER A 132 -3.56 4.27 -11.87
CA SER A 132 -4.21 3.59 -13.00
C SER A 132 -3.31 3.47 -14.24
N GLN A 133 -2.23 4.24 -14.33
CA GLN A 133 -1.24 4.15 -15.42
C GLN A 133 -0.33 2.91 -15.29
N LEU A 134 -0.31 2.22 -14.13
CA LEU A 134 0.56 1.04 -13.93
C LEU A 134 0.35 -0.01 -15.01
N LEU A 135 -0.91 -0.36 -15.28
CA LEU A 135 -1.28 -1.41 -16.21
C LEU A 135 -0.87 -1.11 -17.66
N PRO A 136 -1.26 0.02 -18.27
CA PRO A 136 -0.84 0.34 -19.63
C PRO A 136 0.68 0.53 -19.75
N VAL A 137 1.35 1.13 -18.76
CA VAL A 137 2.81 1.27 -18.77
C VAL A 137 3.49 -0.10 -18.74
N ALA A 138 3.03 -1.02 -17.88
CA ALA A 138 3.62 -2.33 -17.77
C ALA A 138 3.49 -3.15 -19.06
N LEU A 139 2.31 -3.13 -19.67
CA LEU A 139 2.07 -3.82 -20.94
C LEU A 139 2.87 -3.20 -22.10
N ALA A 140 2.92 -1.87 -22.17
CA ALA A 140 3.69 -1.18 -23.21
C ALA A 140 5.20 -1.44 -23.07
N PHE A 141 5.73 -1.42 -21.85
CA PHE A 141 7.13 -1.72 -21.58
C PHE A 141 7.47 -3.17 -21.94
N GLN A 142 6.64 -4.13 -21.55
CA GLN A 142 6.85 -5.53 -21.90
C GLN A 142 6.92 -5.72 -23.42
N ALA A 143 5.98 -5.12 -24.16
CA ALA A 143 5.95 -5.19 -25.61
C ALA A 143 7.19 -4.56 -26.26
N ALA A 144 7.64 -3.40 -25.77
CA ALA A 144 8.79 -2.69 -26.30
C ALA A 144 10.14 -3.34 -25.94
N SER A 145 10.22 -4.00 -24.78
CA SER A 145 11.46 -4.62 -24.27
C SER A 145 11.66 -6.07 -24.71
N GLY A 146 10.69 -6.65 -25.44
CA GLY A 146 10.76 -8.05 -25.87
C GLY A 146 10.50 -9.05 -24.73
N GLY A 147 9.68 -8.67 -23.75
CA GLY A 147 9.26 -9.57 -22.66
C GLY A 147 9.93 -9.32 -21.31
N LEU A 148 10.66 -8.21 -21.14
CA LEU A 148 11.30 -7.89 -19.85
C LEU A 148 10.30 -7.25 -18.87
N SER A 149 10.59 -7.41 -17.59
CA SER A 149 9.80 -6.86 -16.48
C SER A 149 10.34 -5.51 -16.01
N LEU A 150 9.44 -4.64 -15.58
CA LEU A 150 9.78 -3.39 -14.90
C LEU A 150 9.58 -3.51 -13.38
N ALA A 151 10.21 -2.63 -12.60
CA ALA A 151 9.84 -2.43 -11.21
C ALA A 151 8.80 -1.31 -11.08
N TYR A 152 7.92 -1.43 -10.10
CA TYR A 152 7.05 -0.33 -9.68
C TYR A 152 7.63 0.33 -8.42
N VAL A 153 8.21 1.52 -8.58
CA VAL A 153 8.68 2.34 -7.46
C VAL A 153 7.52 3.22 -7.01
N MET A 154 6.82 2.75 -5.97
CA MET A 154 5.64 3.41 -5.42
C MET A 154 6.06 4.51 -4.44
N THR A 155 5.80 5.76 -4.80
CA THR A 155 6.01 6.90 -3.90
C THR A 155 4.96 6.93 -2.79
N ASP A 156 5.13 7.82 -1.81
CA ASP A 156 4.12 8.05 -0.76
C ASP A 156 3.04 9.07 -1.16
N GLY A 157 2.99 9.43 -2.45
CA GLY A 157 1.78 9.95 -3.04
C GLY A 157 0.64 8.96 -2.80
N ALA A 158 -0.43 9.43 -2.14
CA ALA A 158 -1.53 8.57 -1.71
C ALA A 158 -1.04 7.31 -0.93
N ALA A 159 -0.23 7.52 0.13
CA ALA A 159 0.50 6.55 0.99
C ALA A 159 -0.30 5.36 1.59
N LEU A 160 -1.04 4.64 0.76
CA LEU A 160 -1.72 3.39 1.08
C LEU A 160 -0.73 2.22 1.00
N PRO A 161 -1.05 1.06 1.61
CA PRO A 161 -0.23 -0.14 1.42
C PRO A 161 -0.21 -0.61 -0.02
N ALA A 162 0.94 -1.07 -0.53
CA ALA A 162 1.08 -1.58 -1.89
C ALA A 162 0.17 -2.79 -2.18
N PHE A 163 -0.02 -3.67 -1.18
CA PHE A 163 -0.93 -4.83 -1.28
C PHE A 163 -2.42 -4.48 -1.42
N LEU A 164 -2.81 -3.20 -1.35
CA LEU A 164 -4.15 -2.77 -1.76
C LEU A 164 -4.34 -2.91 -3.29
N SER A 165 -3.27 -2.76 -4.07
CA SER A 165 -3.34 -2.78 -5.53
C SER A 165 -3.44 -4.20 -6.07
N ARG A 166 -4.67 -4.61 -6.46
CA ARG A 166 -4.88 -5.85 -7.23
C ARG A 166 -4.13 -5.85 -8.56
N SER A 167 -3.98 -4.67 -9.18
CA SER A 167 -3.24 -4.54 -10.43
C SER A 167 -1.77 -4.87 -10.24
N ALA A 168 -1.12 -4.32 -9.21
CA ALA A 168 0.27 -4.61 -8.91
C ALA A 168 0.48 -6.10 -8.59
N ALA A 169 -0.40 -6.69 -7.75
CA ALA A 169 -0.37 -8.12 -7.46
C ALA A 169 -0.49 -8.96 -8.74
N ARG A 170 -1.48 -8.67 -9.59
CA ARG A 170 -1.70 -9.43 -10.83
C ARG A 170 -0.56 -9.31 -11.83
N LEU A 171 0.03 -8.12 -11.97
CA LEU A 171 1.16 -7.90 -12.86
C LEU A 171 2.43 -8.62 -12.36
N ARG A 172 2.66 -8.68 -11.04
CA ARG A 172 3.72 -9.49 -10.43
C ARG A 172 3.51 -10.98 -10.72
N GLU A 173 2.31 -11.51 -10.47
CA GLU A 173 1.96 -12.91 -10.76
C GLU A 173 2.19 -13.30 -12.23
N GLN A 174 1.99 -12.35 -13.15
CA GLN A 174 2.18 -12.56 -14.59
C GLN A 174 3.62 -12.30 -15.07
N GLY A 175 4.55 -11.97 -14.16
CA GLY A 175 5.94 -11.65 -14.51
C GLY A 175 6.12 -10.33 -15.27
N LEU A 176 5.10 -9.47 -15.30
CA LEU A 176 5.16 -8.14 -15.91
C LEU A 176 5.86 -7.13 -14.99
N LEU A 177 5.74 -7.32 -13.68
CA LEU A 177 6.53 -6.60 -12.68
C LEU A 177 7.58 -7.51 -12.05
N ALA A 178 8.81 -7.01 -11.95
CA ALA A 178 9.88 -7.63 -11.17
C ALA A 178 9.61 -7.52 -9.65
N GLY A 179 8.89 -6.48 -9.25
CA GLY A 179 8.50 -6.21 -7.87
C GLY A 179 8.01 -4.78 -7.67
N VAL A 180 7.56 -4.49 -6.46
CA VAL A 180 7.14 -3.17 -5.99
C VAL A 180 8.11 -2.69 -4.92
N VAL A 181 8.63 -1.47 -5.08
CA VAL A 181 9.48 -0.81 -4.09
C VAL A 181 8.71 0.35 -3.49
N THR A 182 8.31 0.26 -2.22
CA THR A 182 7.57 1.33 -1.53
C THR A 182 8.50 2.35 -0.89
N CYS A 183 8.29 3.62 -1.19
CA CYS A 183 9.18 4.71 -0.81
C CYS A 183 8.52 5.66 0.21
N GLY A 184 9.32 6.40 0.98
CA GLY A 184 8.79 7.41 1.89
C GLY A 184 7.92 6.80 2.99
N HIS A 185 6.65 7.21 3.09
CA HIS A 185 5.67 6.62 4.01
C HIS A 185 4.79 5.50 3.42
N ALA A 186 4.86 5.22 2.11
CA ALA A 186 4.24 4.02 1.54
C ALA A 186 4.96 2.77 2.08
N PHE A 187 4.23 1.66 2.13
CA PHE A 187 4.71 0.41 2.74
C PHE A 187 4.01 -0.83 2.14
N GLY A 188 4.51 -2.01 2.47
CA GLY A 188 3.99 -3.29 2.01
C GLY A 188 4.43 -3.70 0.61
N GLY A 189 5.51 -3.09 0.08
CA GLY A 189 6.15 -3.51 -1.16
C GLY A 189 6.97 -4.79 -1.00
N ASP A 190 7.48 -5.33 -2.11
CA ASP A 190 8.49 -6.40 -2.10
C ASP A 190 9.80 -5.91 -1.47
N LEU A 191 10.10 -4.62 -1.64
CA LEU A 191 11.19 -3.91 -0.99
C LEU A 191 10.68 -2.60 -0.39
N GLU A 192 11.31 -2.16 0.69
CA GLU A 192 11.02 -0.90 1.36
C GLU A 192 12.19 0.06 1.18
N ALA A 193 11.95 1.30 0.76
CA ALA A 193 12.99 2.31 0.63
C ALA A 193 12.62 3.57 1.42
N VAL A 194 13.63 4.28 1.93
CA VAL A 194 13.42 5.58 2.58
C VAL A 194 13.06 6.63 1.52
N HIS A 195 13.65 6.56 0.33
CA HIS A 195 13.53 7.58 -0.70
C HIS A 195 13.32 6.97 -2.11
N PRO A 196 12.61 7.63 -3.05
CA PRO A 196 12.46 7.13 -4.41
C PRO A 196 13.79 6.90 -5.15
N ALA A 197 14.83 7.69 -4.84
CA ALA A 197 16.16 7.51 -5.42
C ALA A 197 16.80 6.16 -5.06
N SER A 198 16.79 5.79 -3.78
CA SER A 198 17.26 4.47 -3.32
C SER A 198 16.33 3.36 -3.81
N GLY A 199 15.02 3.62 -3.90
CA GLY A 199 14.07 2.68 -4.49
C GLY A 199 14.33 2.39 -5.96
N LEU A 200 14.68 3.41 -6.75
CA LEU A 200 15.09 3.26 -8.16
C LEU A 200 16.41 2.51 -8.31
N VAL A 201 17.39 2.77 -7.44
CA VAL A 201 18.63 1.99 -7.44
C VAL A 201 18.33 0.52 -7.10
N ALA A 202 17.51 0.27 -6.08
CA ALA A 202 17.12 -1.08 -5.67
C ALA A 202 16.31 -1.82 -6.76
N ALA A 203 15.46 -1.11 -7.52
CA ALA A 203 14.76 -1.68 -8.67
C ALA A 203 15.72 -2.33 -9.67
N ARG A 204 16.90 -1.73 -9.90
CA ARG A 204 17.93 -2.30 -10.75
C ARG A 204 18.81 -3.31 -10.01
N SER A 205 19.43 -2.89 -8.90
CA SER A 205 20.53 -3.62 -8.25
C SER A 205 20.07 -4.75 -7.34
N VAL A 206 18.82 -4.72 -6.88
CA VAL A 206 18.23 -5.74 -5.99
C VAL A 206 17.19 -6.57 -6.76
N LEU A 207 16.22 -5.93 -7.41
CA LEU A 207 15.16 -6.64 -8.16
C LEU A 207 15.60 -7.09 -9.55
N GLY A 208 16.69 -6.55 -10.11
CA GLY A 208 17.14 -6.91 -11.46
C GLY A 208 16.17 -6.46 -12.56
N ALA A 209 15.34 -5.44 -12.31
CA ALA A 209 14.37 -4.97 -13.29
C ALA A 209 15.05 -4.31 -14.49
N ALA A 210 14.46 -4.49 -15.68
CA ALA A 210 14.96 -3.90 -16.92
C ALA A 210 14.52 -2.45 -17.14
N GLY A 211 13.59 -1.96 -16.32
CA GLY A 211 13.10 -0.60 -16.29
C GLY A 211 12.35 -0.33 -14.99
N ALA A 212 11.95 0.91 -14.76
CA ALA A 212 11.12 1.27 -13.62
C ALA A 212 9.98 2.22 -14.01
N VAL A 213 8.84 2.09 -13.33
CA VAL A 213 7.81 3.14 -13.28
C VAL A 213 7.80 3.75 -11.89
N VAL A 214 7.90 5.08 -11.80
CA VAL A 214 7.83 5.83 -10.54
C VAL A 214 6.51 6.60 -10.51
N MET A 215 5.67 6.31 -9.54
CA MET A 215 4.37 6.99 -9.38
C MET A 215 3.70 6.63 -8.04
N MET A 216 2.68 7.40 -7.67
CA MET A 216 1.89 7.22 -6.47
C MET A 216 1.14 5.90 -6.39
N GLY A 217 0.78 5.54 -5.16
CA GLY A 217 -0.13 4.43 -4.86
C GLY A 217 -1.58 4.69 -5.23
N PRO A 218 -2.46 3.69 -5.02
CA PRO A 218 -3.91 3.89 -5.11
C PRO A 218 -4.38 4.97 -4.12
N GLY A 219 -5.51 5.62 -4.40
CA GLY A 219 -6.11 6.60 -3.49
C GLY A 219 -5.81 8.07 -3.81
N ILE A 220 -5.66 8.41 -5.10
CA ILE A 220 -5.58 9.80 -5.54
C ILE A 220 -6.75 10.62 -4.98
N VAL A 221 -6.44 11.82 -4.47
CA VAL A 221 -7.45 12.78 -4.04
C VAL A 221 -7.67 13.80 -5.15
N GLY A 222 -8.94 14.15 -5.37
CA GLY A 222 -9.37 15.24 -6.22
C GLY A 222 -10.60 15.91 -5.61
N THR A 223 -10.54 17.20 -5.34
CA THR A 223 -11.67 17.99 -4.80
C THR A 223 -12.49 18.66 -5.89
N GLY A 224 -12.12 18.47 -7.17
CA GLY A 224 -12.73 19.16 -8.31
C GLY A 224 -12.26 20.62 -8.47
N SER A 225 -11.38 21.12 -7.60
CA SER A 225 -10.79 22.45 -7.70
C SER A 225 -9.43 22.42 -8.42
N ARG A 226 -9.02 23.58 -8.97
CA ARG A 226 -7.76 23.74 -9.73
C ARG A 226 -6.53 23.17 -9.02
N TRP A 227 -6.45 23.33 -7.71
CA TRP A 227 -5.28 22.96 -6.90
C TRP A 227 -5.54 21.81 -5.92
N GLY A 228 -6.75 21.29 -5.88
CA GLY A 228 -7.13 20.27 -4.91
C GLY A 228 -6.97 18.87 -5.48
N HIS A 229 -5.79 18.53 -5.99
CA HIS A 229 -5.49 17.17 -6.43
C HIS A 229 -4.09 16.74 -5.99
N THR A 230 -3.87 15.44 -5.80
CA THR A 230 -2.57 14.90 -5.38
C THR A 230 -1.67 14.44 -6.53
N ALA A 231 -2.16 14.44 -7.78
CA ALA A 231 -1.37 14.15 -8.99
C ALA A 231 -0.30 15.22 -9.26
N LEU A 232 0.78 15.19 -8.49
CA LEU A 232 1.91 16.12 -8.58
C LEU A 232 3.10 15.56 -9.37
N GLU A 233 3.15 14.24 -9.53
CA GLU A 233 4.27 13.49 -10.14
C GLU A 233 4.21 13.49 -11.67
#